data_AF-A0A1C5ZZN3-F1
#
_entry.id   AF-A0A1C5ZZN3-F1
#
_cell.length_a   1.000
_cell.length_b   1.000
_cell.length_c   1.000
_cell.angle_alpha   90.00
_cell.angle_beta   90.00
_cell.angle_gamma   90.00
#
_symmetry.space_group_name_H-M   'P 1'
#
loop_
_entity.id
_entity.type
_entity.pdbx_description
1 polymer ?
#
loop_
_entity_poly.entity_id
_entity_poly.type
_entity_poly.pdbx_seq_one_letter_code
_entity_poly.pdbx_strand_id
1 'polypeptide(L)'
;MDSLMVASNIRKLGRMELLYTCVADLVSFLHRTGMDDLLGGMEHYYDPNDYNRVIYHSKSEDASDRIKQILADADKLLVECEGACDESSAYQLLVRVLKE
;
A
#
# COMPACT_ATOMS: atom_id res chain seq x y z
N MET A 1 -11.98 -23.51 -18.34
CA MET A 1 -11.80 -22.06 -18.50
C MET A 1 -11.55 -21.36 -17.15
N ASP A 2 -11.55 -22.11 -16.05
CA ASP A 2 -11.33 -21.61 -14.67
C ASP A 2 -9.87 -21.37 -14.24
N SER A 3 -8.90 -22.08 -14.81
CA SER A 3 -7.49 -21.97 -14.35
C SER A 3 -6.83 -20.62 -14.66
N LEU A 4 -7.21 -19.98 -15.78
CA LEU A 4 -6.70 -18.65 -16.16
C LEU A 4 -7.28 -17.54 -15.27
N MET A 5 -8.54 -17.66 -14.88
CA MET A 5 -9.22 -16.66 -14.03
C MET A 5 -8.69 -16.72 -12.59
N VAL A 6 -8.49 -17.92 -12.06
CA VAL A 6 -7.89 -18.14 -10.74
C VAL A 6 -6.45 -17.62 -10.69
N ALA A 7 -5.62 -17.95 -11.67
CA ALA A 7 -4.23 -17.45 -11.73
C ALA A 7 -4.16 -15.91 -11.85
N SER A 8 -5.07 -15.30 -12.61
CA SER A 8 -5.15 -13.85 -12.75
C SER A 8 -5.56 -13.17 -11.44
N ASN A 9 -6.51 -13.75 -10.71
CA ASN A 9 -6.93 -13.24 -9.41
C ASN A 9 -5.85 -13.39 -8.33
N ILE A 10 -5.13 -14.52 -8.30
CA ILE A 10 -3.99 -14.73 -7.39
C ILE A 10 -2.90 -13.67 -7.62
N ARG A 11 -2.56 -13.38 -8.89
CA ARG A 11 -1.59 -12.34 -9.24
C ARG A 11 -2.06 -10.94 -8.81
N LYS A 12 -3.34 -10.62 -9.00
CA LYS A 12 -3.92 -9.34 -8.57
C LYS A 12 -3.89 -9.20 -7.05
N LEU A 13 -4.26 -10.25 -6.32
CA LEU A 13 -4.25 -10.25 -4.86
C LEU A 13 -2.82 -10.09 -4.32
N GLY A 14 -1.86 -10.88 -4.81
CA GLY A 14 -0.47 -10.77 -4.38
C GLY A 14 0.13 -9.39 -4.65
N ARG A 15 -0.20 -8.76 -5.80
CA ARG A 15 0.21 -7.38 -6.08
C ARG A 15 -0.39 -6.38 -5.09
N MET A 16 -1.66 -6.54 -4.76
CA MET A 16 -2.36 -5.69 -3.82
C MET A 16 -1.80 -5.83 -2.40
N GLU A 17 -1.53 -7.04 -1.95
CA GLU A 17 -0.91 -7.32 -0.64
C GLU A 17 0.48 -6.68 -0.54
N LEU A 18 1.30 -6.82 -1.60
CA LEU A 18 2.62 -6.19 -1.66
C LEU A 18 2.53 -4.67 -1.58
N LEU A 19 1.69 -4.05 -2.42
CA LEU A 19 1.48 -2.60 -2.43
C LEU A 19 1.02 -2.09 -1.08
N TYR A 20 -0.02 -2.72 -0.52
CA TYR A 20 -0.56 -2.34 0.78
C TYR A 20 0.51 -2.42 1.86
N THR A 21 1.27 -3.53 1.90
CA THR A 21 2.30 -3.73 2.93
C THR A 21 3.41 -2.68 2.84
N CYS A 22 3.83 -2.30 1.63
CA CYS A 22 4.83 -1.24 1.46
C CYS A 22 4.31 0.13 1.93
N VAL A 23 3.05 0.47 1.63
CA VAL A 23 2.45 1.72 2.14
C VAL A 23 2.33 1.68 3.66
N ALA A 24 1.84 0.58 4.22
CA ALA A 24 1.69 0.39 5.65
C ALA A 24 3.00 0.44 6.42
N ASP A 25 4.09 -0.11 5.84
CA ASP A 25 5.42 -0.06 6.43
C ASP A 25 5.94 1.40 6.50
N LEU A 26 5.78 2.17 5.42
CA LEU A 26 6.18 3.58 5.39
C LEU A 26 5.33 4.41 6.36
N VAL A 27 4.00 4.26 6.34
CA VAL A 27 3.09 4.93 7.29
C VAL A 27 3.45 4.58 8.74
N SER A 28 3.72 3.31 9.03
CA SER A 28 4.14 2.88 10.37
C SER A 28 5.48 3.47 10.77
N PHE A 29 6.43 3.61 9.83
CA PHE A 29 7.70 4.27 10.05
C PHE A 29 7.52 5.75 10.40
N LEU A 30 6.70 6.48 9.63
CA LEU A 30 6.39 7.89 9.89
C LEU A 30 5.75 8.09 11.27
N HIS A 31 4.76 7.26 11.61
CA HIS A 31 4.11 7.30 12.93
C HIS A 31 5.12 7.05 14.07
N ARG A 32 5.97 6.03 13.95
CA ARG A 32 6.98 5.69 14.98
C ARG A 32 8.07 6.74 15.15
N THR A 33 8.31 7.55 14.13
CA THR A 33 9.32 8.62 14.14
C THR A 33 8.72 9.98 14.48
N GLY A 34 7.40 10.06 14.73
CA GLY A 34 6.69 11.29 15.07
C GLY A 34 6.47 12.24 13.89
N MET A 35 6.53 11.72 12.66
CA MET A 35 6.31 12.45 11.40
C MET A 35 4.85 12.34 10.93
N ASP A 36 3.90 12.33 11.87
CA ASP A 36 2.47 12.15 11.59
C ASP A 36 1.88 13.24 10.66
N ASP A 37 2.50 14.43 10.61
CA ASP A 37 2.12 15.52 9.70
C ASP A 37 2.21 15.09 8.21
N LEU A 38 3.12 14.16 7.89
CA LEU A 38 3.32 13.63 6.54
C LEU A 38 2.32 12.53 6.17
N LEU A 39 1.50 12.06 7.11
CA LEU A 39 0.56 10.97 6.85
C LEU A 39 -0.63 11.41 6.00
N GLY A 40 -1.07 12.67 6.08
CA GLY A 40 -2.05 13.23 5.14
C GLY A 40 -3.38 12.46 5.00
N GLY A 41 -3.84 11.76 6.04
CA GLY A 41 -5.07 10.95 6.03
C GLY A 41 -4.84 9.43 5.95
N MET A 42 -3.59 8.97 5.87
CA MET A 42 -3.21 7.57 5.72
C MET A 42 -3.06 6.83 7.06
N GLU A 43 -3.50 7.41 8.18
CA GLU A 43 -3.37 6.82 9.52
C GLU A 43 -3.94 5.40 9.64
N HIS A 44 -4.96 5.05 8.85
CA HIS A 44 -5.57 3.73 8.93
C HIS A 44 -4.59 2.59 8.56
N TYR A 45 -3.53 2.86 7.79
CA TYR A 45 -2.61 1.83 7.32
C TYR A 45 -1.78 1.17 8.43
N TYR A 46 -1.57 1.83 9.58
CA TYR A 46 -0.91 1.21 10.73
C TYR A 46 -1.88 0.43 11.65
N ASP A 47 -3.19 0.44 11.35
CA ASP A 47 -4.15 -0.41 12.07
C ASP A 47 -4.04 -1.87 11.60
N PRO A 48 -3.83 -2.82 12.52
CA PRO A 48 -3.64 -4.23 12.17
C PRO A 48 -4.91 -4.91 11.61
N ASN A 49 -6.11 -4.34 11.83
CA ASN A 49 -7.34 -4.88 11.26
C ASN A 49 -7.62 -4.33 9.85
N ASP A 50 -7.07 -3.17 9.51
CA ASP A 50 -7.28 -2.54 8.20
C ASP A 50 -6.78 -3.43 7.07
N TYR A 51 -5.62 -4.09 7.24
CA TYR A 51 -5.09 -5.05 6.26
C TYR A 51 -6.13 -6.13 5.90
N ASN A 52 -6.70 -6.81 6.89
CA ASN A 52 -7.65 -7.89 6.65
C ASN A 52 -8.95 -7.37 6.02
N ARG A 53 -9.40 -6.20 6.45
CA ARG A 53 -10.60 -5.55 5.93
C ARG A 53 -10.44 -5.15 4.47
N VAL A 54 -9.32 -4.54 4.16
CA VAL A 54 -8.93 -4.16 2.80
C VAL A 54 -8.75 -5.47 2.04
N ILE A 55 -7.68 -6.23 2.26
CA ILE A 55 -7.27 -7.37 1.42
C ILE A 55 -8.33 -8.46 1.27
N TYR A 56 -8.91 -8.98 2.36
CA TYR A 56 -9.65 -10.24 2.34
C TYR A 56 -11.18 -10.12 2.47
N HIS A 57 -11.70 -9.04 3.04
CA HIS A 57 -13.15 -8.89 3.29
C HIS A 57 -13.91 -8.17 2.17
N SER A 58 -13.24 -7.89 1.04
CA SER A 58 -13.84 -7.19 -0.11
C SER A 58 -14.23 -8.17 -1.23
N LYS A 59 -15.25 -7.83 -2.02
CA LYS A 59 -15.61 -8.60 -3.21
C LYS A 59 -14.48 -8.52 -4.25
N SER A 60 -14.29 -9.58 -5.02
CA SER A 60 -13.22 -9.67 -6.04
C SER A 60 -13.38 -8.65 -7.18
N GLU A 61 -14.61 -8.21 -7.46
CA GLU A 61 -14.92 -7.19 -8.47
C GLU A 61 -14.32 -5.81 -8.12
N ASP A 62 -14.13 -5.51 -6.83
CA ASP A 62 -13.57 -4.24 -6.33
C ASP A 62 -12.03 -4.23 -6.26
N ALA A 63 -11.37 -5.35 -6.57
CA ALA A 63 -9.94 -5.49 -6.37
C ALA A 63 -9.12 -4.49 -7.22
N SER A 64 -9.59 -4.20 -8.43
CA SER A 64 -8.90 -3.26 -9.32
C SER A 64 -9.00 -1.81 -8.82
N ASP A 65 -10.14 -1.38 -8.30
CA ASP A 65 -10.30 -0.03 -7.76
C ASP A 65 -9.56 0.16 -6.45
N ARG A 66 -9.47 -0.89 -5.63
CA ARG A 66 -8.64 -0.87 -4.42
C ARG A 66 -7.16 -0.78 -4.72
N ILE A 67 -6.66 -1.50 -5.74
CA ILE A 67 -5.28 -1.33 -6.21
C ILE A 67 -5.04 0.12 -6.65
N LYS A 68 -5.97 0.73 -7.40
CA LYS A 68 -5.85 2.14 -7.79
C LYS A 68 -5.80 3.07 -6.58
N GLN A 69 -6.63 2.81 -5.56
CA GLN A 69 -6.63 3.61 -4.34
C GLN A 69 -5.30 3.52 -3.60
N ILE A 70 -4.80 2.30 -3.37
CA ILE A 70 -3.50 2.09 -2.71
C ILE A 70 -2.37 2.74 -3.52
N LEU A 71 -2.43 2.70 -4.85
CA LEU A 71 -1.46 3.39 -5.71
C LEU A 71 -1.55 4.91 -5.57
N ALA A 72 -2.75 5.48 -5.49
CA ALA A 72 -2.94 6.91 -5.28
C ALA A 72 -2.44 7.36 -3.90
N ASP A 73 -2.69 6.55 -2.87
CA ASP A 73 -2.17 6.79 -1.52
C ASP A 73 -0.65 6.73 -1.50
N ALA A 74 -0.05 5.74 -2.18
CA ALA A 74 1.39 5.60 -2.31
C ALA A 74 2.03 6.81 -3.03
N ASP A 75 1.45 7.26 -4.14
CA ASP A 75 1.93 8.42 -4.90
C ASP A 75 1.91 9.69 -4.04
N LYS A 76 0.79 9.96 -3.37
CA LYS A 76 0.67 11.09 -2.46
C LYS A 76 1.68 10.99 -1.32
N LEU A 77 1.80 9.82 -0.69
CA LEU A 77 2.73 9.61 0.42
C LEU A 77 4.18 9.83 -0.01
N LEU A 78 4.57 9.44 -1.23
CA LEU A 78 5.91 9.71 -1.75
C LEU A 78 6.17 11.20 -1.92
N VAL A 79 5.19 11.96 -2.43
CA VAL A 79 5.30 13.42 -2.57
C VAL A 79 5.47 14.09 -1.21
N GLU A 80 4.69 13.72 -0.21
CA GLU A 80 4.80 14.30 1.14
C GLU A 80 6.12 13.89 1.83
N CYS A 81 6.65 12.70 1.53
CA CYS A 81 7.88 12.18 2.11
C CYS A 81 9.17 12.64 1.41
N GLU A 82 9.09 13.28 0.25
CA GLU A 82 10.26 13.65 -0.57
C GLU A 82 11.23 14.53 0.23
N GLY A 83 12.52 14.16 0.26
CA GLY A 83 13.54 14.86 1.05
C GLY A 83 13.59 14.49 2.54
N ALA A 84 12.47 14.07 3.14
CA ALA A 84 12.40 13.73 4.57
C ALA A 84 12.71 12.25 4.85
N CYS A 85 12.34 11.35 3.92
CA CYS A 85 12.43 9.89 4.12
C CYS A 85 13.28 9.17 3.08
N ASP A 86 14.05 9.87 2.24
CA ASP A 86 14.79 9.26 1.12
C ASP A 86 15.79 8.16 1.56
N GLU A 87 16.33 8.27 2.77
CA GLU A 87 17.24 7.28 3.36
C GLU A 87 16.51 6.12 4.05
N SER A 88 15.19 6.20 4.22
CA SER A 88 14.39 5.14 4.83
C SER A 88 14.25 3.96 3.87
N SER A 89 14.56 2.76 4.37
CA SER A 89 14.32 1.51 3.64
C SER A 89 12.86 1.37 3.21
N ALA A 90 11.91 1.82 4.03
CA ALA A 90 10.48 1.75 3.73
C ALA A 90 10.11 2.59 2.50
N TYR A 91 10.64 3.80 2.42
CA TYR A 91 10.44 4.71 1.29
C TYR A 91 11.07 4.15 0.00
N GLN A 92 12.32 3.70 0.08
CA GLN A 92 13.02 3.11 -1.08
C GLN A 92 12.33 1.85 -1.62
N LEU A 93 11.81 1.01 -0.72
CA LEU A 93 11.03 -0.17 -1.09
C LEU A 93 9.73 0.23 -1.82
N LEU A 94 9.00 1.22 -1.32
CA LEU A 94 7.78 1.70 -1.97
C LEU A 94 8.06 2.26 -3.37
N VAL A 95 9.09 3.10 -3.52
CA VAL A 95 9.53 3.62 -4.83
C VAL A 95 9.88 2.49 -5.80
N ARG A 96 10.54 1.43 -5.31
CA ARG A 96 10.89 0.27 -6.15
C ARG A 96 9.65 -0.47 -6.62
N VAL A 97 8.70 -0.75 -5.72
CA VAL A 97 7.47 -1.49 -6.04
C VAL A 97 6.60 -0.73 -7.04
N LEU A 98 6.56 0.60 -6.98
CA LEU A 98 5.81 1.42 -7.95
C LEU A 98 6.45 1.47 -9.34
N LYS A 99 7.75 1.18 -9.45
CA LYS A 99 8.49 1.16 -10.73
C LYS A 99 8.45 -0.19 -11.45
N GLU A 100 7.98 -1.25 -10.79
CA GLU A 100 7.80 -2.60 -11.38
C GLU A 100 6.45 -2.74 -12.13
#